data_AF-A0A2W6D5P9-F1
#
_entry.id   AF-A0A2W6D5P9-F1
#
_cell.length_a   1.000
_cell.length_b   1.000
_cell.length_c   1.000
_cell.angle_alpha   90.00
_cell.angle_beta   90.00
_cell.angle_gamma   90.00
#
_symmetry.space_group_name_H-M   'P 1'
#
loop_
_entity.id
_entity.type
_entity.pdbx_description
1 polymer ?
#
loop_
_entity_poly.entity_id
_entity_poly.type
_entity_poly.pdbx_seq_one_letter_code
_entity_poly.pdbx_strand_id
1 'polypeptide(L)'
;MLPGADGPSKLSPSPKPHPGRPKPPPPTPPAPTSTSVQRPCVTQLFVPVDPTRIGQILSNLLDNARRHTPAGGQITIDLAQTPDRAEITVTDTGPGVPSTARDRIFDRLVRLAQARDRDTGGAGLGLSIARGLARAHQGELSCLAHPNGARFQLTLPTHDRAC
;
A
#
# COMPACT_ATOMS: atom_id res chain seq x y z
N MET A 1 -1.98 96.88 7.38
CA MET A 1 -2.89 96.12 8.27
C MET A 1 -3.71 95.24 7.35
N LEU A 2 -3.54 93.92 7.17
CA LEU A 2 -2.98 92.82 7.96
C LEU A 2 -2.31 91.79 7.00
N PRO A 3 -1.40 90.91 7.48
CA PRO A 3 -0.77 89.87 6.66
C PRO A 3 -1.59 88.57 6.62
N GLY A 4 -1.72 87.96 5.44
CA GLY A 4 -2.25 86.60 5.26
C GLY A 4 -1.13 85.57 5.37
N ALA A 5 -1.25 84.65 6.32
CA ALA A 5 -0.25 83.66 6.66
C ALA A 5 -0.24 82.46 5.72
N ASP A 6 0.91 82.17 5.11
CA ASP A 6 1.23 80.88 4.51
C ASP A 6 1.38 79.82 5.62
N GLY A 7 0.48 78.84 5.63
CA GLY A 7 0.54 77.68 6.52
C GLY A 7 1.33 76.53 5.87
N PRO A 8 2.30 75.91 6.57
CA PRO A 8 3.00 74.75 6.01
C PRO A 8 2.09 73.52 5.99
N SER A 9 1.90 72.94 4.81
CA SER A 9 1.25 71.64 4.61
C SER A 9 1.97 70.56 5.42
N LYS A 10 1.31 70.05 6.46
CA LYS A 10 1.78 68.88 7.20
C LYS A 10 1.57 67.63 6.35
N LEU A 11 2.68 67.06 5.86
CA LEU A 11 2.70 65.75 5.23
C LEU A 11 2.36 64.68 6.29
N SER A 12 1.18 64.09 6.21
CA SER A 12 0.78 62.96 7.05
C SER A 12 1.64 61.73 6.70
N PRO A 13 2.16 60.98 7.68
CA PRO A 13 2.88 59.74 7.38
C PRO A 13 1.89 58.64 6.99
N SER A 14 2.09 58.05 5.80
CA SER A 14 1.39 56.85 5.35
C SER A 14 1.54 55.70 6.36
N PRO A 15 0.50 54.89 6.61
CA PRO A 15 0.59 53.73 7.48
C PRO A 15 1.52 52.68 6.84
N LYS A 16 2.50 52.20 7.60
CA LYS A 16 3.36 51.09 7.19
C LYS A 16 2.51 49.83 6.96
N PRO A 17 2.74 49.06 5.88
CA PRO A 17 2.06 47.79 5.68
C PRO A 17 2.43 46.85 6.82
N HIS A 18 1.43 46.26 7.46
CA HIS A 18 1.65 45.18 8.41
C HIS A 18 2.26 43.98 7.67
N PRO A 19 3.30 43.33 8.20
CA PRO A 19 3.78 42.08 7.61
C PRO A 19 2.64 41.07 7.73
N GLY A 20 2.13 40.63 6.57
CA GLY A 20 1.14 39.58 6.49
C GLY A 20 1.63 38.35 7.27
N ARG A 21 0.70 37.72 7.99
CA ARG A 21 0.94 36.49 8.75
C ARG A 21 1.73 35.50 7.87
N PRO A 22 2.81 34.87 8.36
CA PRO A 22 3.54 33.89 7.59
C PRO A 22 2.56 32.82 7.10
N LYS A 23 2.54 32.59 5.78
CA LYS A 23 1.78 31.51 5.16
C LYS A 23 2.20 30.20 5.85
N PRO A 24 1.26 29.36 6.30
CA PRO A 24 1.63 28.08 6.91
C PRO A 24 2.54 27.32 5.93
N PRO A 25 3.58 26.63 6.45
CA PRO A 25 4.48 25.86 5.60
C PRO A 25 3.66 24.91 4.72
N PRO A 26 4.09 24.66 3.47
CA PRO A 26 3.45 23.63 2.65
C PRO A 26 3.38 22.32 3.44
N PRO A 27 2.29 21.54 3.33
CA PRO A 27 2.21 20.25 4.00
C PRO A 27 3.45 19.44 3.65
N THR A 28 4.11 18.91 4.69
CA THR A 28 5.28 18.03 4.52
C THR A 28 4.92 16.95 3.49
N PRO A 29 5.75 16.73 2.45
CA PRO A 29 5.47 15.66 1.50
C PRO A 29 5.30 14.34 2.29
N PRO A 30 4.30 13.50 1.94
CA PRO A 30 4.12 12.23 2.62
C PRO A 30 5.45 11.47 2.58
N ALA A 31 5.88 10.97 3.74
CA ALA A 31 7.10 10.19 3.83
C ALA A 31 7.07 9.05 2.78
N PRO A 32 8.19 8.76 2.09
CA PRO A 32 8.23 7.65 1.16
C PRO A 32 7.77 6.39 1.89
N THR A 33 6.91 5.59 1.25
CA THR A 33 6.51 4.29 1.78
C THR A 33 7.76 3.44 1.96
N SER A 34 8.28 3.37 3.19
CA SER A 34 9.44 2.55 3.52
C SER A 34 9.02 1.09 3.51
N THR A 35 9.18 0.42 2.36
CA THR A 35 9.02 -1.02 2.24
C THR A 35 10.20 -1.70 2.94
N SER A 36 9.98 -2.22 4.15
CA SER A 36 10.98 -3.01 4.86
C SER A 36 10.68 -4.50 4.69
N VAL A 37 11.52 -5.19 3.91
CA VAL A 37 11.44 -6.65 3.77
C VAL A 37 12.18 -7.28 4.96
N GLN A 38 11.44 -7.64 6.01
CA GLN A 38 11.98 -8.45 7.11
C GLN A 38 11.97 -9.93 6.70
N ARG A 39 13.07 -10.64 6.97
CA ARG A 39 13.22 -12.07 6.62
C ARG A 39 13.52 -12.88 7.88
N PRO A 40 12.51 -13.40 8.58
CA PRO A 40 12.77 -14.30 9.68
C PRO A 40 13.25 -15.64 9.12
N CYS A 41 14.55 -15.90 9.29
CA CYS A 41 15.20 -17.22 9.29
C CYS A 41 15.44 -17.91 7.94
N VAL A 42 14.48 -17.93 7.00
CA VAL A 42 14.65 -18.60 5.70
C VAL A 42 14.95 -17.59 4.60
N THR A 43 16.12 -17.70 3.98
CA THR A 43 16.55 -16.75 2.95
C THR A 43 16.23 -17.23 1.53
N GLN A 44 16.11 -18.55 1.33
CA GLN A 44 15.90 -19.17 0.02
C GLN A 44 15.05 -20.44 0.15
N LEU A 45 14.13 -20.65 -0.79
CA LEU A 45 13.31 -21.85 -0.94
C LEU A 45 13.34 -22.29 -2.40
N PHE A 46 13.55 -23.58 -2.63
CA PHE A 46 13.49 -24.18 -3.97
C PHE A 46 12.18 -24.94 -4.09
N VAL A 47 11.39 -24.59 -5.11
CA VAL A 47 10.08 -25.19 -5.39
C VAL A 47 9.93 -25.42 -6.89
N PRO A 48 9.34 -26.55 -7.33
CA PRO A 48 9.08 -26.81 -8.75
C PRO A 48 7.87 -26.00 -9.23
N VAL A 49 8.11 -24.80 -9.76
CA VAL A 49 7.07 -23.85 -10.18
C VAL A 49 7.45 -23.13 -11.49
N ASP A 50 6.47 -22.52 -12.13
CA ASP A 50 6.71 -21.58 -13.25
C ASP A 50 7.07 -20.20 -12.63
N PRO A 51 8.33 -19.74 -12.79
CA PRO A 51 8.78 -18.49 -12.18
C PRO A 51 8.02 -17.27 -12.69
N THR A 52 7.51 -17.30 -13.93
CA THR A 52 6.72 -16.20 -14.51
C THR A 52 5.38 -16.07 -13.79
N ARG A 53 4.73 -17.21 -13.52
CA ARG A 53 3.42 -17.23 -12.84
C ARG A 53 3.55 -16.88 -11.37
N ILE A 54 4.59 -17.37 -10.69
CA ILE A 54 4.86 -16.95 -9.31
C ILE A 54 5.18 -15.45 -9.24
N GLY A 55 5.98 -14.94 -10.17
CA GLY A 55 6.22 -13.50 -10.29
C GLY A 55 4.92 -12.72 -10.42
N GLN A 56 3.99 -13.18 -11.25
CA GLN A 56 2.66 -12.56 -11.40
C GLN A 56 1.83 -12.58 -10.11
N ILE A 57 1.84 -13.68 -9.35
CA ILE A 57 1.16 -13.75 -8.04
C ILE A 57 1.75 -12.71 -7.10
N LEU A 58 3.08 -12.66 -6.97
CA LEU A 58 3.77 -11.75 -6.07
C LEU A 58 3.55 -10.29 -6.47
N SER A 59 3.61 -9.95 -7.76
CA SER A 59 3.29 -8.60 -8.24
C SER A 59 1.87 -8.19 -7.86
N ASN A 60 0.89 -9.08 -8.02
CA ASN A 60 -0.49 -8.77 -7.62
C ASN A 60 -0.62 -8.51 -6.11
N LEU A 61 0.06 -9.29 -5.28
CA LEU A 61 0.06 -9.10 -3.83
C LEU A 61 0.73 -7.79 -3.42
N LEU A 62 1.90 -7.50 -3.98
CA LEU A 62 2.67 -6.29 -3.67
C LEU A 62 1.98 -5.03 -4.18
N ASP A 63 1.35 -5.07 -5.35
CA ASP A 63 0.56 -3.95 -5.86
C ASP A 63 -0.65 -3.66 -4.97
N ASN A 64 -1.33 -4.70 -4.48
CA ASN A 64 -2.43 -4.52 -3.54
C ASN A 64 -1.92 -3.93 -2.21
N ALA A 65 -0.85 -4.47 -1.66
CA ALA A 65 -0.23 -3.96 -0.44
C ALA A 65 0.16 -2.49 -0.62
N ARG A 66 0.82 -2.12 -1.73
CA ARG A 66 1.22 -0.74 -2.03
C ARG A 66 0.03 0.22 -2.14
N ARG A 67 -1.10 -0.23 -2.70
CA ARG A 67 -2.31 0.61 -2.87
C ARG A 67 -3.06 0.84 -1.56
N HIS A 68 -3.03 -0.15 -0.66
CA HIS A 68 -3.81 -0.10 0.58
C HIS A 68 -2.97 0.32 1.81
N THR A 69 -1.65 0.36 1.68
CA THR A 69 -0.76 0.85 2.75
C THR A 69 -0.72 2.38 2.74
N PRO A 70 -1.04 3.07 3.86
CA PRO A 70 -0.92 4.52 3.96
C PRO A 70 0.56 4.97 3.92
N ALA A 71 0.78 6.27 3.71
CA ALA A 71 2.13 6.85 3.78
C ALA A 71 2.78 6.56 5.15
N GLY A 72 4.04 6.13 5.14
CA GLY A 72 4.75 5.68 6.35
C GLY A 72 4.38 4.28 6.84
N GLY A 73 3.49 3.57 6.15
CA GLY A 73 3.21 2.17 6.41
C GLY A 73 4.28 1.22 5.88
N GLN A 74 4.20 -0.05 6.28
CA GLN A 74 5.20 -1.07 6.01
C GLN A 74 4.58 -2.26 5.27
N ILE A 75 5.39 -2.90 4.42
CA ILE A 75 5.04 -4.15 3.75
C ILE A 75 6.17 -5.14 4.04
N THR A 76 5.83 -6.24 4.71
CA THR A 76 6.74 -7.31 5.13
C THR A 76 6.51 -8.54 4.27
N ILE A 77 7.60 -9.21 3.87
CA ILE A 77 7.55 -10.48 3.12
C ILE A 77 8.32 -11.54 3.89
N ASP A 78 7.60 -12.52 4.43
CA ASP A 78 8.19 -13.63 5.18
C ASP A 78 8.21 -14.91 4.35
N LEU A 79 9.28 -15.69 4.51
CA LEU A 79 9.41 -17.03 3.93
C LEU A 79 9.44 -18.05 5.06
N ALA A 80 8.69 -19.13 4.91
CA ALA A 80 8.76 -20.28 5.81
C ALA A 80 8.74 -21.58 5.02
N GLN A 81 9.33 -22.62 5.60
CA GLN A 81 9.26 -23.97 5.07
C GLN A 81 8.61 -24.89 6.09
N THR A 82 7.63 -25.64 5.62
CA THR A 82 7.14 -26.85 6.29
C THR A 82 7.70 -28.06 5.52
N PRO A 83 7.67 -29.28 6.09
CA PRO A 83 8.22 -30.46 5.42
C PRO A 83 7.77 -30.67 3.97
N ASP A 84 6.52 -30.28 3.66
CA ASP A 84 5.90 -30.53 2.35
C ASP A 84 5.51 -29.25 1.59
N ARG A 85 5.67 -28.06 2.20
CA ARG A 85 5.26 -26.80 1.60
C ARG A 85 6.20 -25.64 1.88
N ALA A 86 6.36 -24.79 0.88
CA ALA A 86 6.94 -23.47 0.99
C ALA A 86 5.81 -22.47 1.23
N GLU A 87 6.04 -21.53 2.12
CA GLU A 87 5.08 -20.49 2.46
C GLU A 87 5.72 -19.13 2.23
N ILE A 88 4.99 -18.26 1.52
CA ILE A 88 5.35 -16.87 1.28
C ILE A 88 4.23 -16.03 1.87
N THR A 89 4.54 -15.22 2.86
CA THR A 89 3.57 -14.32 3.50
C THR A 89 3.87 -12.88 3.10
N VAL A 90 2.88 -12.15 2.61
CA VAL A 90 2.93 -10.70 2.39
C VAL A 90 2.01 -10.04 3.41
N THR A 91 2.57 -9.21 4.30
CA THR A 91 1.83 -8.49 5.34
C THR A 91 1.96 -6.99 5.11
N ASP A 92 0.86 -6.27 5.05
CA ASP A 92 0.84 -4.80 5.01
C ASP A 92 0.31 -4.19 6.31
N THR A 93 0.55 -2.89 6.50
CA THR A 93 -0.01 -2.10 7.62
C THR A 93 -1.17 -1.20 7.16
N GLY A 94 -1.95 -1.65 6.18
CA GLY A 94 -3.14 -0.96 5.68
C GLY A 94 -4.36 -1.09 6.60
N PRO A 95 -5.58 -0.83 6.10
CA PRO A 95 -6.82 -0.99 6.88
C PRO A 95 -7.17 -2.46 7.16
N GLY A 96 -6.52 -3.40 6.47
CA GLY A 96 -6.76 -4.84 6.62
C GLY A 96 -8.01 -5.33 5.92
N VAL A 97 -8.30 -6.62 6.12
CA VAL A 97 -9.43 -7.32 5.50
C VAL A 97 -10.38 -7.84 6.59
N PRO A 98 -11.67 -7.41 6.59
CA PRO A 98 -12.68 -7.94 7.49
C PRO A 98 -12.79 -9.45 7.38
N SER A 99 -13.01 -10.15 8.50
CA SER A 99 -13.10 -11.62 8.53
C SER A 99 -14.14 -12.17 7.55
N THR A 100 -15.29 -11.51 7.42
CA THR A 100 -16.38 -11.88 6.50
C THR A 100 -16.03 -11.69 5.02
N ALA A 101 -14.97 -10.95 4.71
CA ALA A 101 -14.52 -10.67 3.34
C ALA A 101 -13.32 -11.52 2.91
N ARG A 102 -12.58 -12.16 3.83
CA ARG A 102 -11.29 -12.85 3.54
C ARG A 102 -11.36 -13.89 2.44
N ASP A 103 -12.44 -14.65 2.35
CA ASP A 103 -12.62 -15.60 1.24
C ASP A 103 -13.15 -14.93 -0.03
N ARG A 104 -14.05 -13.95 0.15
CA ARG A 104 -14.75 -13.26 -0.95
C ARG A 104 -13.86 -12.30 -1.73
N ILE A 105 -12.79 -11.77 -1.14
CA ILE A 105 -11.84 -10.90 -1.85
C ILE A 105 -11.11 -11.62 -2.99
N PHE A 106 -11.16 -12.96 -3.02
CA PHE A 106 -10.63 -13.76 -4.11
C PHE A 106 -11.67 -14.09 -5.19
N ASP A 107 -12.95 -13.79 -4.96
CA ASP A 107 -13.99 -13.98 -5.95
C ASP A 107 -13.81 -12.98 -7.08
N ARG A 108 -14.06 -13.44 -8.32
CA ARG A 108 -14.09 -12.55 -9.48
C ARG A 108 -15.11 -11.45 -9.21
N LEU A 109 -14.69 -10.19 -9.39
CA LEU A 109 -15.55 -8.99 -9.39
C LEU A 109 -15.98 -8.45 -8.02
N VAL A 110 -15.39 -8.86 -6.90
CA VAL A 110 -15.66 -8.20 -5.61
C VAL A 110 -14.86 -6.90 -5.51
N ARG A 111 -15.38 -5.85 -6.15
CA ARG A 111 -15.08 -4.48 -5.73
C ARG A 111 -15.82 -4.26 -4.41
N LEU A 112 -15.10 -4.22 -3.28
CA LEU A 112 -15.68 -3.64 -2.07
C LEU A 112 -16.16 -2.24 -2.46
N ALA A 113 -17.47 -2.02 -2.38
CA ALA A 113 -18.15 -0.89 -2.99
C ALA A 113 -17.88 0.43 -2.24
N GLN A 114 -16.65 0.93 -2.23
CA GLN A 114 -16.29 2.28 -1.76
C GLN A 114 -15.02 2.83 -2.46
N ALA A 115 -14.94 2.75 -3.79
CA ALA A 115 -13.98 3.54 -4.56
C ALA A 115 -14.55 3.85 -5.94
N ARG A 116 -15.43 4.85 -6.00
CA ARG A 116 -15.78 5.52 -7.26
C ARG A 116 -14.68 6.54 -7.54
N ASP A 117 -13.54 6.09 -8.05
CA ASP A 117 -12.67 6.97 -8.80
C ASP A 117 -12.01 6.21 -9.95
N ARG A 118 -12.12 6.83 -11.12
CA ARG A 118 -11.86 6.23 -12.43
C ARG A 118 -10.37 6.16 -12.81
N ASP A 119 -9.46 6.45 -11.87
CA ASP A 119 -8.01 6.51 -12.13
C ASP A 119 -7.14 5.55 -11.27
N THR A 120 -7.73 4.74 -10.38
CA THR A 120 -6.98 3.76 -9.57
C THR A 120 -7.10 2.36 -10.17
N GLY A 121 -6.35 2.14 -11.26
CA GLY A 121 -6.43 0.97 -12.13
C GLY A 121 -6.16 -0.38 -11.47
N GLY A 122 -7.20 -1.21 -11.39
CA GLY A 122 -7.11 -2.66 -11.26
C GLY A 122 -8.53 -3.22 -11.22
N ALA A 123 -8.89 -4.11 -12.13
CA ALA A 123 -10.27 -4.59 -12.31
C ALA A 123 -10.84 -5.43 -11.13
N GLY A 124 -10.23 -5.37 -9.94
CA GLY A 124 -10.52 -6.29 -8.82
C GLY A 124 -10.12 -7.73 -9.13
N LEU A 125 -9.40 -7.97 -10.23
CA LEU A 125 -9.04 -9.30 -10.71
C LEU A 125 -7.76 -9.84 -10.08
N GLY A 126 -6.89 -8.98 -9.55
CA GLY A 126 -5.53 -9.35 -9.14
C GLY A 126 -5.48 -10.51 -8.14
N LEU A 127 -6.29 -10.47 -7.08
CA LEU A 127 -6.34 -11.55 -6.08
C LEU A 127 -6.98 -12.84 -6.62
N SER A 128 -8.05 -12.71 -7.43
CA SER A 128 -8.69 -13.87 -8.06
C SER A 128 -7.75 -14.60 -9.04
N ILE A 129 -6.97 -13.85 -9.82
CA ILE A 129 -5.94 -14.39 -10.72
C ILE A 129 -4.83 -15.03 -9.90
N ALA A 130 -4.35 -14.34 -8.86
CA ALA A 130 -3.28 -14.83 -8.00
C ALA A 130 -3.66 -16.16 -7.33
N ARG A 131 -4.89 -16.28 -6.80
CA ARG A 131 -5.37 -17.54 -6.20
C ARG A 131 -5.56 -18.64 -7.24
N GLY A 132 -6.04 -18.30 -8.45
CA GLY A 132 -6.12 -19.26 -9.56
C GLY A 132 -4.76 -19.81 -9.97
N LEU A 133 -3.74 -18.94 -10.08
CA LEU A 133 -2.37 -19.35 -10.39
C LEU A 133 -1.75 -20.18 -9.25
N ALA A 134 -1.97 -19.81 -7.99
CA ALA A 134 -1.51 -20.60 -6.84
C ALA A 134 -2.07 -22.03 -6.89
N ARG A 135 -3.37 -22.16 -7.14
CA ARG A 135 -4.05 -23.47 -7.28
C ARG A 135 -3.55 -24.27 -8.47
N ALA A 136 -3.22 -23.61 -9.59
CA ALA A 136 -2.61 -24.28 -10.74
C ALA A 136 -1.24 -24.91 -10.40
N HIS A 137 -0.53 -24.37 -9.41
CA HIS A 137 0.68 -24.93 -8.84
C HIS A 137 0.43 -25.85 -7.62
N GLN A 138 -0.80 -26.38 -7.46
CA GLN A 138 -1.20 -27.24 -6.33
C GLN A 138 -1.00 -26.58 -4.94
N GLY A 139 -0.89 -25.26 -4.95
CA GLY A 139 -0.80 -24.40 -3.79
C GLY A 139 -2.15 -23.80 -3.42
N GLU A 140 -2.11 -22.87 -2.47
CA GLU A 140 -3.26 -22.05 -2.11
C GLU A 140 -2.80 -20.64 -1.75
N LEU A 141 -3.62 -19.64 -2.13
CA LEU A 141 -3.47 -18.27 -1.66
C LEU A 141 -4.63 -17.94 -0.71
N SER A 142 -4.27 -17.60 0.53
CA SER A 142 -5.21 -17.35 1.62
C SER A 142 -5.00 -15.96 2.22
N CYS A 143 -6.08 -15.35 2.73
CA CYS A 143 -6.00 -14.14 3.55
C CYS A 143 -6.14 -14.54 5.01
N LEU A 144 -5.07 -14.39 5.79
CA LEU A 144 -5.02 -14.79 7.20
C LEU A 144 -5.53 -13.68 8.11
N ALA A 145 -5.91 -14.06 9.33
CA ALA A 145 -6.16 -13.10 10.39
C ALA A 145 -4.86 -12.36 10.76
N HIS A 146 -4.95 -11.05 10.86
CA HIS A 146 -3.85 -10.21 11.32
C HIS A 146 -4.42 -9.02 12.09
N PRO A 147 -3.82 -8.62 13.23
CA PRO A 147 -4.34 -7.53 14.05
C PRO A 147 -4.29 -6.17 13.34
N ASN A 148 -3.29 -5.95 12.47
CA ASN A 148 -3.07 -4.67 11.81
C ASN A 148 -2.80 -4.88 10.31
N GLY A 149 -3.65 -4.34 9.42
CA GLY A 149 -3.47 -4.52 7.97
C GLY A 149 -3.79 -5.91 7.44
N ALA A 150 -3.42 -6.20 6.19
CA ALA A 150 -3.76 -7.47 5.54
C ALA A 150 -2.57 -8.42 5.50
N ARG A 151 -2.84 -9.72 5.69
CA ARG A 151 -1.84 -10.78 5.62
C ARG A 151 -2.26 -11.81 4.58
N PHE A 152 -1.52 -11.90 3.49
CA PHE A 152 -1.73 -12.87 2.42
C PHE A 152 -0.67 -13.96 2.51
N GLN A 153 -1.08 -15.22 2.53
CA GLN A 153 -0.18 -16.38 2.56
C GLN A 153 -0.35 -17.19 1.28
N LEU A 154 0.72 -17.30 0.50
CA LEU A 154 0.86 -18.23 -0.60
C LEU A 154 1.55 -19.49 -0.08
N THR A 155 0.94 -20.65 -0.30
CA THR A 155 1.53 -21.95 -0.01
C THR A 155 1.77 -22.70 -1.31
N LEU A 156 2.91 -23.37 -1.44
CA LEU A 156 3.32 -24.14 -2.63
C LEU A 156 3.93 -25.47 -2.18
N PRO A 157 3.70 -26.60 -2.85
CA PRO A 157 4.41 -27.85 -2.54
C PRO A 157 5.92 -27.72 -2.71
N THR A 158 6.71 -28.32 -1.82
CA THR A 158 8.19 -28.34 -1.91
C THR A 158 8.73 -29.54 -2.67
N HIS A 159 7.95 -30.61 -2.79
CA HIS A 159 8.35 -31.82 -3.50
C HIS A 159 7.83 -31.80 -4.92
N ASP A 160 8.68 -32.18 -5.85
CA ASP A 160 8.24 -32.57 -7.18
C ASP A 160 7.55 -33.93 -7.03
N ARG A 161 6.22 -33.97 -7.19
CA ARG A 161 5.57 -35.24 -7.52
C ARG A 161 5.73 -35.46 -9.02
N ALA A 162 6.96 -35.66 -9.46
CA ALA A 162 7.24 -36.35 -10.70
C ALA A 162 6.82 -37.81 -10.48
N CYS A 163 5.74 -38.22 -11.14
CA CYS A 163 5.48 -39.63 -11.42
C CYS A 163 6.47 -40.12 -12.48
#